data_AF-A0A1G7D2K0-F1
#
_entry.id   AF-A0A1G7D2K0-F1
#
_cell.length_a   1.000
_cell.length_b   1.000
_cell.length_c   1.000
_cell.angle_alpha   90.00
_cell.angle_beta   90.00
_cell.angle_gamma   90.00
#
_symmetry.space_group_name_H-M   'P 1'
#
loop_
_entity.id
_entity.type
_entity.pdbx_description
1 polymer ?
#
loop_
_entity_poly.entity_id
_entity_poly.type
_entity_poly.pdbx_seq_one_letter_code
_entity_poly.pdbx_strand_id
1 'polypeptide(L)'
;MGSPASALLAACVLASALACAPTASAQSRGELLYATHCIACHTTQVHWRDRKLATDWNSLKLQVRRWQAVAALDWSEQDVLEVTRHLNDSFYGFKPTSNTVGVLVPAANRSRNRPASN
;
A
#
# COMPACT_ATOMS: atom_id res chain seq x y z
N MET A 1 66.14 1.36 -10.94
CA MET A 1 65.43 2.48 -10.28
C MET A 1 64.00 2.47 -10.81
N GLY A 2 63.13 1.64 -10.23
CA GLY A 2 61.74 1.53 -10.68
C GLY A 2 60.90 2.62 -10.03
N SER A 3 60.36 3.53 -10.83
CA SER A 3 59.53 4.64 -10.35
C SER A 3 58.25 4.11 -9.66
N PRO A 4 57.93 4.53 -8.42
CA PRO A 4 56.74 4.06 -7.70
C PRO A 4 55.44 4.82 -8.05
N ALA A 5 55.47 5.72 -9.05
CA ALA A 5 54.37 6.65 -9.31
C ALA A 5 53.13 6.02 -9.98
N SER A 6 53.25 4.81 -10.54
CA SER A 6 52.15 4.16 -11.26
C SER A 6 51.17 3.38 -10.38
N ALA A 7 51.47 3.21 -9.08
CA ALA A 7 50.62 2.41 -8.19
C ALA A 7 49.47 3.21 -7.54
N LEU A 8 49.50 4.54 -7.59
CA LEU A 8 48.54 5.39 -6.84
C LEU A 8 47.26 5.73 -7.62
N LEU A 9 47.23 5.53 -8.94
CA LEU A 9 46.04 5.84 -9.76
C LEU A 9 44.99 4.72 -9.80
N ALA A 10 45.31 3.52 -9.30
CA ALA A 10 44.36 2.40 -9.29
C ALA A 10 43.40 2.44 -8.07
N ALA A 11 43.69 3.23 -7.04
CA ALA A 11 42.94 3.21 -5.78
C ALA A 11 41.69 4.11 -5.77
N CYS A 12 41.60 5.11 -6.65
CA CYS A 12 40.51 6.10 -6.59
C CYS A 12 39.22 5.68 -7.34
N VAL A 13 39.27 4.69 -8.23
CA VAL A 13 38.11 4.32 -9.06
C VAL A 13 37.15 3.34 -8.36
N LEU A 14 37.61 2.62 -7.33
CA LEU A 14 36.77 1.65 -6.61
C LEU A 14 35.81 2.27 -5.58
N ALA A 15 35.97 3.55 -5.22
CA ALA A 15 35.17 4.17 -4.16
C ALA A 15 33.79 4.69 -4.64
N SER A 16 33.55 4.80 -5.95
CA SER A 16 32.35 5.47 -6.48
C SER A 16 31.16 4.55 -6.74
N ALA A 17 31.30 3.23 -6.62
CA ALA A 17 30.24 2.28 -6.97
C ALA A 17 29.21 2.02 -5.86
N LEU A 18 29.40 2.54 -4.63
CA LEU A 18 28.57 2.16 -3.48
C LEU A 18 27.31 3.01 -3.29
N ALA A 19 27.08 4.06 -4.10
CA ALA A 19 26.00 5.03 -3.88
C ALA A 19 24.67 4.68 -4.58
N CYS A 20 24.59 3.59 -5.34
CA CYS A 20 23.38 3.19 -6.06
C CYS A 20 22.92 1.78 -5.63
N ALA A 21 22.75 1.56 -4.33
CA ALA A 21 21.94 0.44 -3.88
C ALA A 21 20.47 0.81 -4.11
N PRO A 22 19.69 0.05 -4.90
CA PRO A 22 18.26 0.27 -4.97
C PRO A 22 17.70 0.12 -3.56
N THR A 23 17.10 1.18 -3.02
CA THR A 23 16.26 1.06 -1.84
C THR A 23 15.13 0.11 -2.22
N ALA A 24 15.18 -1.14 -1.75
CA ALA A 24 14.05 -2.04 -1.87
C ALA A 24 12.86 -1.35 -1.19
N SER A 25 11.91 -0.88 -2.00
CA SER A 25 10.64 -0.36 -1.47
C SER A 25 10.04 -1.48 -0.64
N ALA A 26 9.78 -1.21 0.65
CA ALA A 26 9.12 -2.19 1.49
C ALA A 26 7.77 -2.54 0.84
N GLN A 27 7.54 -3.83 0.61
CA GLN A 27 6.29 -4.33 0.05
C GLN A 27 5.12 -3.83 0.91
N SER A 28 4.08 -3.29 0.26
CA SER A 28 2.90 -2.85 1.01
C SER A 28 2.22 -4.05 1.69
N ARG A 29 1.50 -3.81 2.78
CA ARG A 29 0.77 -4.87 3.47
C ARG A 29 -0.22 -5.58 2.53
N GLY A 30 -0.93 -4.83 1.69
CA GLY A 30 -1.86 -5.37 0.71
C GLY A 30 -1.18 -6.24 -0.35
N GLU A 31 -0.02 -5.83 -0.83
CA GLU A 31 0.77 -6.58 -1.80
C GLU A 31 1.30 -7.90 -1.22
N LEU A 32 1.75 -7.89 0.05
CA LEU A 32 2.19 -9.11 0.74
C LEU A 32 1.04 -10.12 0.85
N LEU A 33 -0.10 -9.68 1.37
CA LEU A 33 -1.28 -10.53 1.53
C LEU A 33 -1.82 -11.06 0.20
N TYR A 34 -1.76 -10.25 -0.85
CA TYR A 34 -2.13 -10.69 -2.20
C TYR A 34 -1.20 -11.80 -2.72
N ALA A 35 0.12 -11.59 -2.63
CA ALA A 35 1.11 -12.52 -3.13
C ALA A 35 1.09 -13.87 -2.42
N THR A 36 0.74 -13.91 -1.13
CA THR A 36 0.71 -15.15 -0.34
C THR A 36 -0.60 -15.90 -0.44
N HIS A 37 -1.74 -15.22 -0.62
CA HIS A 37 -3.06 -15.85 -0.47
C HIS A 37 -3.92 -15.81 -1.73
N CYS A 38 -3.94 -14.70 -2.48
CA CYS A 38 -4.89 -14.55 -3.59
C CYS A 38 -4.51 -15.40 -4.79
N ILE A 39 -3.21 -15.60 -5.05
CA ILE A 39 -2.73 -16.39 -6.19
C ILE A 39 -2.49 -17.88 -5.86
N ALA A 40 -2.85 -18.32 -4.65
CA ALA A 40 -2.70 -19.72 -4.25
C ALA A 40 -3.71 -20.66 -4.95
N CYS A 41 -4.91 -20.15 -5.26
CA CYS A 41 -6.00 -20.94 -5.85
C CYS A 41 -6.28 -20.60 -7.33
N HIS A 42 -5.86 -19.43 -7.82
CA HIS A 42 -6.06 -19.00 -9.20
C HIS A 42 -4.92 -18.08 -9.65
N THR A 43 -4.76 -17.91 -10.96
CA THR A 43 -3.77 -16.97 -11.50
C THR A 43 -4.29 -15.53 -11.44
N THR A 44 -3.41 -14.58 -11.77
CA THR A 44 -3.72 -13.15 -11.86
C THR A 44 -4.78 -12.82 -12.92
N GLN A 45 -5.04 -13.74 -13.86
CA GLN A 45 -6.03 -13.55 -14.94
C GLN A 45 -7.44 -13.19 -14.45
N VAL A 46 -7.80 -13.57 -13.23
CA VAL A 46 -9.10 -13.22 -12.63
C VAL A 46 -9.36 -11.70 -12.60
N HIS A 47 -8.31 -10.88 -12.66
CA HIS A 47 -8.44 -9.42 -12.61
C HIS A 47 -8.82 -8.78 -13.94
N TRP A 48 -8.51 -9.40 -15.09
CA TRP A 48 -8.75 -8.82 -16.42
C TRP A 48 -9.57 -9.70 -17.37
N ARG A 49 -9.75 -10.99 -17.08
CA ARG A 49 -10.51 -11.90 -17.95
C ARG A 49 -11.94 -11.41 -18.21
N ASP A 50 -12.53 -11.93 -19.28
CA ASP A 50 -13.96 -11.75 -19.56
C ASP A 50 -14.80 -12.17 -18.35
N ARG A 51 -15.87 -11.40 -18.10
CA ARG A 51 -16.76 -11.57 -16.94
C ARG A 51 -16.05 -11.41 -15.59
N LYS A 52 -15.13 -10.43 -15.46
CA LYS A 52 -14.67 -9.99 -14.13
C LYS A 52 -15.85 -9.41 -13.34
N LEU A 53 -15.92 -9.74 -12.05
CA LEU A 53 -17.08 -9.41 -11.21
C LEU A 53 -17.00 -8.02 -10.57
N ALA A 54 -15.80 -7.48 -10.39
CA ALA A 54 -15.61 -6.13 -9.85
C ALA A 54 -15.78 -5.10 -10.98
N THR A 55 -16.70 -4.15 -10.77
CA THR A 55 -17.03 -3.07 -11.71
C THR A 55 -16.76 -1.68 -11.13
N ASP A 56 -16.48 -1.60 -9.83
CA ASP A 56 -16.16 -0.39 -9.08
C ASP A 56 -15.40 -0.75 -7.79
N TRP A 57 -15.03 0.27 -7.02
CA TRP A 57 -14.30 0.12 -5.76
C TRP A 57 -15.04 -0.75 -4.72
N ASN A 58 -16.36 -0.56 -4.58
CA ASN A 58 -17.13 -1.26 -3.56
C ASN A 58 -17.28 -2.76 -3.90
N SER A 59 -17.56 -3.07 -5.17
CA SER A 59 -17.60 -4.44 -5.68
C SER A 59 -16.23 -5.11 -5.61
N LEU A 60 -15.12 -4.38 -5.85
CA LEU A 60 -13.77 -4.92 -5.62
C LEU A 60 -13.55 -5.29 -4.15
N LYS A 61 -13.87 -4.37 -3.22
CA LYS A 61 -13.76 -4.64 -1.78
C LYS A 61 -14.63 -5.82 -1.34
N LEU A 62 -15.85 -5.93 -1.86
CA LEU A 62 -16.75 -7.07 -1.61
C LEU A 62 -16.15 -8.38 -2.09
N GLN A 63 -15.53 -8.39 -3.26
CA GLN A 63 -14.85 -9.58 -3.77
C GLN A 63 -13.67 -10.00 -2.89
N VAL A 64 -12.85 -9.04 -2.43
CA VAL A 64 -11.75 -9.33 -1.47
C VAL A 64 -12.29 -9.94 -0.18
N ARG A 65 -13.35 -9.35 0.41
CA ARG A 65 -14.00 -9.89 1.62
C ARG A 65 -14.54 -11.30 1.42
N ARG A 66 -15.20 -11.54 0.29
CA ARG A 66 -15.76 -12.85 -0.03
C ARG A 66 -14.66 -13.89 -0.12
N TRP A 67 -13.59 -13.61 -0.87
CA TRP A 67 -12.54 -14.60 -1.12
C TRP A 67 -11.66 -14.87 0.10
N GLN A 68 -11.38 -13.87 0.94
CA GLN A 68 -10.69 -14.13 2.20
C GLN A 68 -11.54 -15.01 3.14
N ALA A 69 -12.87 -14.88 3.11
CA ALA A 69 -13.77 -15.74 3.89
C ALA A 69 -13.80 -17.17 3.35
N VAL A 70 -13.83 -17.34 2.02
CA VAL A 70 -13.72 -18.66 1.37
C VAL A 70 -12.39 -19.35 1.73
N ALA A 71 -11.31 -18.58 1.84
CA ALA A 71 -10.00 -19.07 2.24
C ALA A 71 -9.80 -19.14 3.77
N ALA A 72 -10.83 -18.81 4.57
CA ALA A 72 -10.80 -18.83 6.04
C ALA A 72 -9.61 -18.08 6.66
N LEU A 73 -9.26 -16.91 6.12
CA LEU A 73 -8.05 -16.18 6.51
C LEU A 73 -8.23 -15.24 7.73
N ASP A 74 -9.47 -15.00 8.15
CA ASP A 74 -9.83 -14.12 9.27
C ASP A 74 -9.20 -12.71 9.19
N TRP A 75 -9.21 -12.12 7.99
CA TRP A 75 -8.62 -10.81 7.78
C TRP A 75 -9.44 -9.70 8.44
N SER A 76 -8.72 -8.75 9.04
CA SER A 76 -9.33 -7.53 9.54
C SER A 76 -9.89 -6.67 8.41
N GLU A 77 -10.76 -5.71 8.76
CA GLU A 77 -11.26 -4.72 7.81
C GLU A 77 -10.17 -3.86 7.17
N GLN A 78 -9.11 -3.61 7.93
CA GLN A 78 -7.94 -2.89 7.44
C GLN A 78 -7.20 -3.73 6.41
N ASP A 79 -7.04 -5.04 6.63
CA ASP A 79 -6.35 -5.93 5.70
C ASP A 79 -7.11 -6.09 4.39
N VAL A 80 -8.43 -6.26 4.49
CA VAL A 80 -9.33 -6.22 3.32
C VAL A 80 -9.13 -4.93 2.53
N LEU A 81 -9.04 -3.78 3.21
CA LEU A 81 -8.87 -2.48 2.58
C LEU A 81 -7.49 -2.32 1.93
N GLU A 82 -6.42 -2.77 2.60
CA GLU A 82 -5.05 -2.76 2.07
C GLU A 82 -4.94 -3.62 0.80
N VAL A 83 -5.50 -4.83 0.81
CA VAL A 83 -5.54 -5.69 -0.38
C VAL A 83 -6.40 -5.06 -1.49
N THR A 84 -7.54 -4.45 -1.13
CA THR A 84 -8.38 -3.75 -2.10
C THR A 84 -7.61 -2.61 -2.78
N ARG A 85 -6.85 -1.80 -2.03
CA ARG A 85 -5.99 -0.74 -2.59
C ARG A 85 -4.96 -1.31 -3.53
N HIS A 86 -4.21 -2.31 -3.08
CA HIS A 86 -3.17 -2.94 -3.88
C HIS A 86 -3.73 -3.49 -5.21
N LEU A 87 -4.84 -4.22 -5.16
CA LEU A 87 -5.50 -4.72 -6.36
C LEU A 87 -5.98 -3.59 -7.26
N ASN A 88 -6.56 -2.55 -6.68
CA ASN A 88 -7.06 -1.41 -7.42
C ASN A 88 -5.94 -0.72 -8.19
N ASP A 89 -4.83 -0.43 -7.53
CA ASP A 89 -3.68 0.26 -8.10
C ASP A 89 -2.98 -0.61 -9.16
N SER A 90 -2.97 -1.94 -8.97
CA SER A 90 -2.30 -2.87 -9.87
C SER A 90 -3.11 -3.23 -11.12
N PHE A 91 -4.46 -3.26 -11.02
CA PHE A 91 -5.29 -3.85 -12.07
C PHE A 91 -6.56 -3.09 -12.46
N TYR A 92 -7.15 -2.28 -11.58
CA TYR A 92 -8.53 -1.78 -11.79
C TYR A 92 -8.66 -0.27 -12.00
N GLY A 93 -7.90 0.55 -11.26
CA GLY A 93 -7.96 2.00 -11.35
C GLY A 93 -9.31 2.62 -10.98
N PHE A 94 -10.12 1.96 -10.14
CA PHE A 94 -11.39 2.52 -9.68
C PHE A 94 -11.14 3.68 -8.72
N LYS A 95 -12.08 4.65 -8.69
CA LYS A 95 -12.07 5.73 -7.70
C LYS A 95 -12.46 5.16 -6.33
N PRO A 96 -11.59 5.27 -5.30
CA PRO A 96 -11.96 4.84 -3.96
C PRO A 96 -13.17 5.62 -3.47
N THR A 97 -14.10 4.93 -2.82
CA THR A 97 -15.14 5.64 -2.06
C THR A 97 -14.45 6.35 -0.91
N SER A 98 -14.58 7.67 -0.85
CA SER A 98 -14.15 8.43 0.32
C SER A 98 -14.96 7.93 1.50
N ASN A 99 -14.33 7.12 2.35
CA ASN A 99 -14.82 6.85 3.68
C ASN A 99 -14.69 8.15 4.48
N THR A 100 -15.57 9.12 4.22
CA THR A 100 -15.87 10.20 5.16
C THR A 100 -16.59 9.54 6.33
N VAL A 101 -15.85 8.77 7.13
CA VAL A 101 -16.23 8.53 8.50
C VAL A 101 -16.25 9.92 9.10
N GLY A 102 -17.45 10.44 9.30
CA GLY A 102 -17.65 11.71 9.97
C GLY A 102 -16.88 11.67 11.28
N VAL A 103 -15.74 12.37 11.30
CA VAL A 103 -15.24 12.95 12.54
C VAL A 103 -16.33 13.96 12.91
N LEU A 104 -17.36 13.47 13.61
CA LEU A 104 -18.13 14.29 14.52
C LEU A 104 -17.10 14.80 15.52
N VAL A 105 -16.50 15.95 15.19
CA VAL A 105 -15.81 16.77 16.18
C VAL A 105 -16.83 16.98 17.29
N PRO A 106 -16.60 16.49 18.52
CA PRO A 106 -17.50 16.79 19.61
C PRO A 106 -17.53 18.31 19.74
N ALA A 107 -18.73 18.90 19.73
CA ALA A 107 -18.89 20.32 20.00
C ALA A 107 -18.30 20.62 21.38
N ALA A 108 -17.07 21.13 21.39
CA ALA A 108 -16.41 21.58 22.60
C ALA A 108 -17.21 22.77 23.15
N ASN A 109 -18.04 22.47 24.16
CA ASN A 109 -18.35 23.27 25.32
C ASN A 109 -18.08 24.79 25.17
N ARG A 110 -18.99 25.53 24.50
CA ARG A 110 -19.10 26.98 24.67
C ARG A 110 -19.90 27.28 25.93
N SER A 111 -19.30 27.03 27.09
CA SER A 111 -19.77 27.64 28.34
C SER A 111 -18.60 27.84 29.28
N ARG A 112 -18.02 29.03 29.21
CA ARG A 112 -17.39 29.80 30.30
C ARG A 112 -16.51 30.89 29.67
N ASN A 113 -17.05 32.12 29.62
CA ASN A 113 -16.34 33.39 29.81
C ASN A 113 -17.21 34.54 29.30
N ARG A 114 -18.18 34.96 30.14
CA ARG A 114 -18.77 36.29 30.07
C ARG A 114 -18.21 37.08 31.25
N PRO A 115 -17.32 38.07 31.06
CA PRO A 115 -17.03 39.02 32.12
C PRO A 115 -18.24 39.92 32.33
N ALA A 116 -18.58 40.15 33.59
CA ALA A 116 -19.49 41.22 33.97
C ALA A 116 -18.81 42.56 33.67
N SER A 117 -19.53 43.48 33.04
CA SER A 117 -19.14 44.88 32.95
C SER A 117 -20.27 45.76 33.45
N ASN A 118 -19.78 46.78 34.16
CA ASN A 118 -20.40 47.82 34.97
C ASN A 118 -21.39 48.70 34.20
#